data_AF-A0A3B0YG29-F1
#
_entry.id   AF-A0A3B0YG29-F1
#
_cell.length_a   1.000
_cell.length_b   1.000
_cell.length_c   1.000
_cell.angle_alpha   90.00
_cell.angle_beta   90.00
_cell.angle_gamma   90.00
#
_symmetry.space_group_name_H-M   'P 1'
#
loop_
_entity.id
_entity.type
_entity.pdbx_description
1 polymer ?
#
loop_
_entity_poly.entity_id
_entity_poly.type
_entity_poly.pdbx_seq_one_letter_code
_entity_poly.pdbx_strand_id
1 'polypeptide(L)'
;MVGNAWELERFSPMDAIPSTVNLTVYSGGSRDFIDTPLQTVVNEVESKRLTPMIGRVFKIDDIAEAHRCMEDNTAGGKIVILTGNEE
;
A
#
# COMPACT_ATOMS: atom_id res chain seq x y z
N MET A 1 -18.75 -36.95 -2.54
CA MET A 1 -17.90 -35.76 -2.69
C MET A 1 -17.93 -35.31 -4.13
N VAL A 2 -18.40 -34.10 -4.41
CA VAL A 2 -18.30 -33.51 -5.75
C VAL A 2 -16.84 -33.09 -5.97
N GLY A 3 -16.09 -33.87 -6.77
CA GLY A 3 -14.72 -33.54 -7.18
C GLY A 3 -13.68 -34.68 -7.06
N ASN A 4 -13.90 -35.67 -6.19
CA ASN A 4 -13.07 -36.86 -5.99
C ASN A 4 -11.53 -36.67 -5.87
N ALA A 5 -11.06 -35.45 -5.59
CA ALA A 5 -9.66 -35.10 -5.36
C ALA A 5 -9.56 -34.09 -4.20
N TRP A 6 -8.59 -34.29 -3.32
CA TRP A 6 -8.32 -33.43 -2.16
C TRP A 6 -7.09 -32.53 -2.36
N GLU A 7 -6.41 -32.68 -3.50
CA GLU A 7 -5.19 -31.96 -3.87
C GLU A 7 -5.39 -31.27 -5.22
N LEU A 8 -4.77 -30.09 -5.38
CA LEU A 8 -4.74 -29.34 -6.64
C LEU A 8 -3.44 -29.65 -7.38
N GLU A 9 -3.51 -30.38 -8.49
CA GLU A 9 -2.35 -30.61 -9.35
C GLU A 9 -1.91 -29.33 -10.08
N ARG A 10 -0.59 -29.10 -10.18
CA ARG A 10 0.02 -27.97 -10.91
C ARG A 10 -0.47 -26.60 -10.39
N PHE A 11 -0.65 -26.48 -9.08
CA PHE A 11 -1.03 -25.23 -8.44
C PHE A 11 0.18 -24.29 -8.28
N SER A 12 0.14 -23.14 -8.95
CA SER A 12 1.04 -22.01 -8.72
C SER A 12 0.27 -20.91 -7.99
N PRO A 13 0.56 -20.65 -6.71
CA PRO A 13 -0.20 -19.70 -5.90
C PRO A 13 -0.27 -18.29 -6.53
N MET A 14 0.82 -17.83 -7.14
CA MET A 14 0.91 -16.50 -7.74
C MET A 14 0.04 -16.34 -9.00
N ASP A 15 -0.24 -17.44 -9.70
CA ASP A 15 -1.08 -17.43 -10.91
C ASP A 15 -2.56 -17.71 -10.57
N ALA A 16 -2.80 -18.54 -9.55
CA ALA A 16 -4.12 -19.06 -9.25
C ALA A 16 -4.92 -18.21 -8.26
N ILE A 17 -4.25 -17.43 -7.41
CA ILE A 17 -4.91 -16.56 -6.42
C ILE A 17 -5.01 -15.13 -6.99
N PRO A 18 -6.19 -14.50 -7.02
CA PRO A 18 -6.32 -13.14 -7.52
C PRO A 18 -5.71 -12.10 -6.57
N SER A 19 -5.25 -10.99 -7.13
CA SER A 19 -4.92 -9.80 -6.34
C SER A 19 -6.19 -9.05 -5.92
N THR A 20 -6.10 -8.23 -4.87
CA THR A 20 -7.17 -7.31 -4.39
C THR A 20 -8.46 -7.97 -3.85
N VAL A 21 -8.42 -9.25 -3.48
CA VAL A 21 -9.56 -10.00 -2.90
C VAL A 21 -9.23 -10.59 -1.52
N ASN A 22 -10.16 -11.29 -0.88
CA ASN A 22 -9.87 -12.06 0.34
C ASN A 22 -9.01 -13.29 -0.01
N LEU A 23 -7.91 -13.51 0.73
CA LEU A 23 -6.77 -14.35 0.35
C LEU A 23 -6.17 -13.87 -0.99
N THR A 24 -5.10 -13.09 -0.91
CA THR A 24 -4.60 -12.34 -2.05
C THR A 24 -3.12 -12.52 -2.27
N VAL A 25 -2.71 -12.47 -3.53
CA VAL A 25 -1.31 -12.28 -3.92
C VAL A 25 -1.03 -10.81 -4.08
N TYR A 26 0.23 -10.44 -3.85
CA TYR A 26 0.71 -9.11 -4.22
C TYR A 26 0.97 -9.08 -5.74
N SER A 27 0.26 -8.22 -6.46
CA SER A 27 0.53 -7.90 -7.86
C SER A 27 0.49 -6.39 -8.05
N GLY A 28 1.32 -5.90 -8.96
CA GLY A 28 1.28 -4.52 -9.43
C GLY A 28 1.89 -4.44 -10.83
N GLY A 29 1.06 -4.19 -11.83
CA GLY A 29 1.44 -4.09 -13.23
C GLY A 29 1.16 -2.71 -13.82
N SER A 30 1.56 -2.52 -15.08
CA SER A 30 1.30 -1.28 -15.82
C SER A 30 -0.19 -0.96 -15.94
N ARG A 31 -1.05 -1.99 -16.01
CA ARG A 31 -2.49 -1.82 -16.06
C ARG A 31 -3.06 -1.26 -14.75
N ASP A 32 -2.63 -1.80 -13.62
CA ASP A 32 -3.03 -1.29 -12.29
C ASP A 32 -2.61 0.18 -12.11
N PHE A 33 -1.46 0.57 -12.66
CA PHE A 33 -1.02 1.96 -12.66
C PHE A 33 -1.90 2.86 -13.52
N ILE A 34 -2.26 2.43 -14.75
CA ILE A 34 -3.15 3.19 -15.64
C ILE A 34 -4.56 3.32 -15.04
N ASP A 35 -5.04 2.27 -14.39
CA ASP A 35 -6.37 2.22 -13.77
C ASP A 35 -6.41 3.02 -12.44
N THR A 36 -5.25 3.39 -11.88
CA THR A 36 -5.17 4.24 -10.69
C THR A 36 -5.65 5.65 -11.02
N PRO A 37 -6.68 6.20 -10.36
CA PRO A 37 -7.25 7.51 -10.66
C PRO A 37 -6.39 8.66 -10.08
N LEU A 38 -5.09 8.67 -10.38
CA LEU A 38 -4.12 9.56 -9.78
C LEU A 38 -4.48 11.03 -10.00
N GLN A 39 -4.86 11.41 -11.23
CA GLN A 39 -5.22 12.79 -11.54
C GLN A 39 -6.45 13.24 -10.76
N THR A 40 -7.45 12.36 -10.60
CA THR A 40 -8.64 12.67 -9.79
C THR A 40 -8.24 12.95 -8.35
N VAL A 41 -7.42 12.08 -7.74
CA VAL A 41 -6.94 12.28 -6.36
C VAL A 41 -6.19 13.60 -6.22
N VAL A 42 -5.31 13.93 -7.17
CA VAL A 42 -4.57 15.21 -7.18
C VAL A 42 -5.53 16.40 -7.23
N ASN A 43 -6.55 16.36 -8.09
CA ASN A 43 -7.55 17.42 -8.20
C ASN A 43 -8.38 17.57 -6.91
N GLU A 44 -8.72 16.46 -6.24
CA GLU A 44 -9.42 16.49 -4.94
C GLU A 44 -8.55 17.12 -3.83
N VAL A 45 -7.24 16.86 -3.85
CA VAL A 45 -6.28 17.49 -2.92
C VAL A 45 -6.14 18.98 -3.19
N GLU A 46 -5.93 19.37 -4.46
CA GLU A 46 -5.79 20.77 -4.87
C GLU A 46 -7.05 21.58 -4.50
N SER A 47 -8.23 21.02 -4.73
CA SER A 47 -9.51 21.63 -4.38
C SER A 47 -9.88 21.53 -2.89
N LYS A 48 -8.99 20.97 -2.05
CA LYS A 48 -9.16 20.78 -0.60
C LYS A 48 -10.36 19.91 -0.20
N ARG A 49 -10.88 19.10 -1.12
CA ARG A 49 -11.94 18.11 -0.84
C ARG A 49 -11.37 16.82 -0.24
N LEU A 50 -10.11 16.52 -0.50
CA LEU A 50 -9.36 15.44 0.13
C LEU A 50 -8.13 16.03 0.82
N THR A 51 -8.01 15.83 2.14
CA THR A 51 -6.80 16.20 2.89
C THR A 51 -6.11 14.92 3.38
N PRO A 52 -4.92 14.58 2.86
CA PRO A 52 -4.16 13.44 3.36
C PRO A 52 -3.85 13.64 4.85
N MET A 53 -4.24 12.68 5.68
CA MET A 53 -3.96 12.73 7.10
C MET A 53 -2.48 12.40 7.33
N ILE A 54 -1.69 13.40 7.73
CA ILE A 54 -0.30 13.20 8.14
C ILE A 54 -0.31 12.79 9.62
N GLY A 55 0.16 11.58 9.91
CA GLY A 55 0.17 11.03 11.25
C GLY A 55 1.43 11.42 12.04
N ARG A 56 2.59 11.19 11.44
CA ARG A 56 3.91 11.47 12.02
C ARG A 56 4.86 11.94 10.92
N VAL A 57 5.73 12.89 11.27
CA VAL A 57 6.82 13.35 10.42
C VAL A 57 8.13 13.03 11.14
N PHE A 58 9.06 12.38 10.43
CA PHE A 58 10.40 12.05 10.92
C PHE A 58 11.46 12.70 10.04
N LYS A 59 12.65 12.90 10.59
CA LYS A 59 13.85 13.19 9.79
C LYS A 59 14.43 11.90 9.25
N ILE A 60 15.21 11.99 8.18
CA ILE A 60 15.88 10.81 7.59
C ILE A 60 16.79 10.08 8.58
N ASP A 61 17.39 10.80 9.53
CA ASP A 61 18.23 10.24 10.59
C ASP A 61 17.43 9.32 11.53
N ASP A 62 16.11 9.53 11.64
CA ASP A 62 15.20 8.77 12.48
C ASP A 62 14.47 7.66 11.70
N ILE A 63 14.97 7.24 10.53
CA ILE A 63 14.28 6.28 9.65
C ILE A 63 13.95 4.96 10.36
N ALA A 64 14.83 4.50 11.26
CA ALA A 64 14.58 3.29 12.04
C ALA A 64 13.38 3.44 13.00
N GLU A 65 13.21 4.61 13.62
CA GLU A 65 12.04 4.91 14.45
C GLU A 65 10.77 5.05 13.61
N ALA A 66 10.88 5.63 12.41
CA ALA A 66 9.74 5.72 11.50
C ALA A 66 9.21 4.33 11.11
N HIS A 67 10.09 3.36 10.85
CA HIS A 67 9.69 1.98 10.59
C HIS A 67 9.13 1.27 11.82
N ARG A 68 9.68 1.51 13.02
CA ARG A 68 9.09 0.99 14.27
C ARG A 68 7.66 1.52 14.48
N CYS A 69 7.45 2.82 14.30
CA CYS A 69 6.14 3.46 14.39
C CYS A 69 5.11 2.85 13.41
N MET A 70 5.57 2.48 12.20
CA MET A 70 4.76 1.78 11.21
C MET A 70 4.40 0.36 11.67
N GLU A 71 5.38 -0.40 12.15
CA GLU A 71 5.20 -1.78 12.63
C GLU A 71 4.27 -1.85 13.85
N ASP A 72 4.42 -0.90 14.78
CA ASP A 72 3.60 -0.79 15.98
C ASP A 72 2.20 -0.23 15.68
N ASN A 73 1.92 0.16 14.43
CA ASN A 73 0.67 0.77 13.98
C ASN A 73 0.26 2.02 14.80
N THR A 74 1.24 2.85 15.18
CA THR A 74 1.02 4.01 16.07
C THR A 74 0.98 5.36 15.35
N ALA A 75 1.19 5.39 14.04
CA ALA A 75 1.26 6.62 13.27
C ALA A 75 -0.09 7.36 13.16
N GLY A 76 -1.21 6.62 13.11
CA GLY A 76 -2.55 7.20 12.96
C GLY A 76 -2.79 7.93 11.63
N GLY A 77 -1.93 7.75 10.63
CA GLY A 77 -1.98 8.42 9.34
C GLY A 77 -0.73 8.17 8.51
N LYS A 78 -0.52 8.96 7.45
CA LYS A 78 0.68 8.87 6.62
C LYS A 78 1.92 9.27 7.41
N ILE A 79 2.92 8.40 7.42
CA ILE A 79 4.27 8.72 7.88
C ILE A 79 5.00 9.46 6.75
N VAL A 80 5.59 10.61 7.07
CA VAL A 80 6.37 11.45 6.15
C VAL A 80 7.81 11.51 6.63
N ILE A 81 8.77 11.33 5.73
CA ILE A 81 10.20 11.45 6.01
C ILE A 81 10.74 12.69 5.32
N LEU A 82 11.35 13.59 6.10
CA LEU A 82 12.05 14.76 5.58
C LEU A 82 13.51 14.39 5.30
N THR A 83 13.95 14.62 4.07
CA THR A 83 15.29 14.24 3.58
C THR A 83 16.27 15.42 3.48
N GLY A 84 15.86 16.63 3.88
CA GLY A 84 16.68 17.83 3.81
C GLY A 84 17.07 18.36 5.19
N ASN A 85 18.22 19.04 5.25
CA ASN A 85 18.51 20.00 6.31
C ASN A 85 17.74 21.28 5.98
N GLU A 86 17.05 21.85 6.96
CA GLU A 86 16.56 23.23 6.87
C GLU A 86 17.78 24.16 6.69
N GLU A 87 17.80 24.94 5.61
CA GLU A 87 18.49 26.24 5.62
C GLU A 87 17.57 27.28 6.26
#